data_AF-A0A517QR72-F1
#
_entry.id   AF-A0A517QR72-F1
#
_cell.length_a   1.000
_cell.length_b   1.000
_cell.length_c   1.000
_cell.angle_alpha   90.00
_cell.angle_beta   90.00
_cell.angle_gamma   90.00
#
_symmetry.space_group_name_H-M   'P 1'
#
loop_
_entity.id
_entity.type
_entity.pdbx_description
1 polymer ?
#
loop_
_entity_poly.entity_id
_entity_poly.type
_entity_poly.pdbx_seq_one_letter_code
_entity_poly.pdbx_strand_id
1 'polypeptide(L)'
;MRSAIFCILLCSLTGCAHTAVVTCLEPAEIDVAGMNRIAVADFSGEQGEAIAAVLSNRLWENRFYTVVDRSELTSEIQTASYSEGSSLQGVLAAAHKANVDGVIVGNIIEYRCDDLVLGATDIDVDIFSQADPEGNSPSANSAIDIDFNQVVRREGSVTIAFRLVDVETGEIRAAKQVSKNYQGEQVNDQGDLPTQGEVLQMLTGQCLDEVVKMLAPHETDCEMKFASCDFWTKGSASVRKGLKAVEKGDWNGAEDHWTQAIQQNPKNHAAMFNLSIAAARKQEYDIAEQYVLDALKLEHKTCYTTGLEKIRERRTAWTRAIDQRDARVVTAAESLWQ
;
A
#
# COMPACT_ATOMS: atom_id res chain seq x y z
N MET A 1 50.87 28.58 30.60
CA MET A 1 51.19 27.79 29.38
C MET A 1 50.48 26.46 29.53
N ARG A 2 49.50 25.98 28.76
CA ARG A 2 48.82 26.34 27.51
C ARG A 2 47.37 25.80 27.67
N SER A 3 46.34 26.63 27.57
CA SER A 3 45.35 26.65 26.47
C SER A 3 45.25 25.37 25.64
N ALA A 4 44.13 24.63 25.79
CA ALA A 4 43.64 23.68 24.80
C ALA A 4 42.22 24.09 24.42
N ILE A 5 42.09 24.47 23.16
CA ILE A 5 40.93 25.08 22.52
C ILE A 5 40.04 23.98 21.94
N PHE A 6 38.74 24.05 22.27
CA PHE A 6 37.58 23.91 21.38
C PHE A 6 37.72 23.03 20.12
N CYS A 7 36.95 21.93 20.09
CA CYS A 7 36.31 21.41 18.89
C CYS A 7 35.00 20.74 19.29
N ILE A 8 33.99 21.55 19.61
CA ILE A 8 32.60 21.09 19.64
C ILE A 8 32.22 20.84 18.18
N LEU A 9 32.25 19.56 17.79
CA LEU A 9 31.71 19.09 16.54
C LEU A 9 30.20 19.36 16.54
N LEU A 10 29.82 20.46 15.89
CA LEU A 10 28.43 20.78 15.57
C LEU A 10 27.97 19.79 14.48
N CYS A 11 27.50 18.61 14.89
CA CYS A 11 26.75 17.73 14.00
C CYS A 11 25.43 18.41 13.65
N SER A 12 25.42 19.07 12.49
CA SER A 12 24.23 19.58 11.82
C SER A 12 23.41 18.39 11.31
N LEU A 13 22.58 17.84 12.19
CA LEU A 13 21.50 16.93 11.80
C LEU A 13 20.35 17.76 11.22
N THR A 14 20.44 18.06 9.93
CA THR A 14 19.31 18.51 9.12
C THR A 14 18.38 17.32 8.86
N GLY A 15 17.63 16.91 9.89
CA GLY A 15 16.61 15.86 9.80
C GLY A 15 15.21 16.45 9.91
N CYS A 16 14.60 16.83 8.80
CA CYS A 16 13.15 17.02 8.76
C CYS A 16 12.50 15.63 8.85
N ALA A 17 11.94 15.26 10.01
CA ALA A 17 11.21 14.00 10.10
C ALA A 17 10.07 14.10 11.12
N HIS A 18 9.12 15.01 10.88
CA HIS A 18 7.75 14.76 11.31
C HIS A 18 7.01 14.26 10.07
N THR A 19 6.42 13.08 10.19
CA THR A 19 5.59 12.46 9.15
C THR A 19 4.20 12.24 9.71
N ALA A 20 3.19 12.54 8.91
CA ALA A 20 1.82 12.13 9.22
C ALA A 20 1.23 11.39 8.03
N VAL A 21 0.37 10.43 8.37
CA VAL A 21 -0.44 9.69 7.42
C VAL A 21 -1.73 10.47 7.20
N VAL A 22 -2.11 10.62 5.93
CA VAL A 22 -3.34 11.28 5.50
C VAL A 22 -4.02 10.37 4.50
N THR A 23 -5.35 10.31 4.52
CA THR A 23 -6.11 9.57 3.50
C THR A 23 -6.16 10.37 2.21
N CYS A 24 -5.73 9.76 1.11
CA CYS A 24 -5.78 10.29 -0.25
C CYS A 24 -6.72 9.45 -1.11
N LEU A 25 -7.40 10.09 -2.07
CA LEU A 25 -8.12 9.40 -3.12
C LEU A 25 -7.19 9.16 -4.32
N GLU A 26 -7.05 7.92 -4.75
CA GLU A 26 -6.35 7.53 -5.96
C GLU A 26 -7.32 6.99 -7.02
N PRO A 27 -7.04 7.23 -8.33
CA PRO A 27 -7.88 6.76 -9.42
C PRO A 27 -7.65 5.27 -9.68
N ALA A 28 -8.60 4.64 -10.38
CA ALA A 28 -8.34 3.33 -10.98
C ALA A 28 -7.20 3.45 -12.01
N GLU A 29 -6.25 2.52 -11.97
CA GLU A 29 -5.12 2.49 -12.91
C GLU A 29 -5.60 2.19 -14.34
N ILE A 30 -6.59 1.31 -14.46
CA ILE A 30 -7.16 0.85 -15.73
C ILE A 30 -8.20 1.86 -16.24
N ASP A 31 -8.37 1.93 -17.56
CA ASP A 31 -9.49 2.65 -18.16
C ASP A 31 -10.79 1.87 -17.94
N VAL A 32 -11.66 2.46 -17.13
CA VAL A 32 -12.94 1.91 -16.68
C VAL A 32 -14.11 2.80 -17.11
N ALA A 33 -13.86 3.73 -18.04
CA ALA A 33 -14.89 4.64 -18.55
C ALA A 33 -16.03 3.86 -19.20
N GLY A 34 -17.27 4.26 -18.89
CA GLY A 34 -18.48 3.62 -19.40
C GLY A 34 -18.90 2.33 -18.66
N MET A 35 -18.09 1.81 -17.74
CA MET A 35 -18.41 0.59 -16.98
C MET A 35 -19.08 0.92 -15.65
N ASN A 36 -20.40 0.78 -15.56
CA ASN A 36 -21.16 1.04 -14.34
C ASN A 36 -21.57 -0.26 -13.65
N ARG A 37 -21.96 -1.26 -14.44
CA ARG A 37 -22.39 -2.58 -14.00
C ARG A 37 -21.33 -3.59 -14.39
N ILE A 38 -20.75 -4.27 -13.41
CA ILE A 38 -19.71 -5.27 -13.68
C ILE A 38 -20.11 -6.63 -13.13
N ALA A 39 -19.62 -7.67 -13.78
CA ALA A 39 -19.72 -9.05 -13.32
C ALA A 39 -18.32 -9.65 -13.16
N VAL A 40 -18.12 -10.45 -12.12
CA VAL A 40 -16.91 -11.25 -11.93
C VAL A 40 -17.27 -12.69 -12.28
N ALA A 41 -16.64 -13.23 -13.32
CA ALA A 41 -16.78 -14.64 -13.69
C ALA A 41 -15.96 -15.53 -12.74
N ASP A 42 -16.20 -16.85 -12.76
CA ASP A 42 -15.41 -17.77 -11.96
C ASP A 42 -13.96 -17.75 -12.48
N PHE A 43 -13.00 -17.67 -11.56
CA PHE A 43 -11.60 -17.75 -11.95
C PHE A 43 -11.24 -19.22 -12.17
N SER A 44 -10.49 -19.49 -13.23
CA SER A 44 -9.92 -20.83 -13.43
C SER A 44 -8.74 -21.06 -12.48
N GLY A 45 -8.46 -22.32 -12.15
CA GLY A 45 -7.36 -22.72 -11.27
C GLY A 45 -7.78 -23.02 -9.84
N GLU A 46 -6.80 -23.32 -8.99
CA GLU A 46 -7.03 -23.70 -7.60
C GLU A 46 -7.64 -22.54 -6.79
N GLN A 47 -8.70 -22.84 -6.02
CA GLN A 47 -9.48 -21.85 -5.26
C GLN A 47 -10.10 -20.69 -6.09
N GLY A 48 -10.14 -20.80 -7.43
CA GLY A 48 -10.55 -19.70 -8.29
C GLY A 48 -11.98 -19.18 -8.03
N GLU A 49 -12.94 -20.07 -7.79
CA GLU A 49 -14.33 -19.70 -7.45
C GLU A 49 -14.40 -18.89 -6.15
N ALA A 50 -13.69 -19.33 -5.10
CA ALA A 50 -13.66 -18.63 -3.82
C ALA A 50 -12.99 -17.25 -3.95
N ILE A 51 -11.91 -17.16 -4.72
CA ILE A 51 -11.18 -15.90 -4.98
C ILE A 51 -12.05 -14.92 -5.77
N ALA A 52 -12.77 -15.39 -6.79
CA ALA A 52 -13.72 -14.57 -7.55
C ALA A 52 -14.84 -14.01 -6.67
N ALA A 53 -15.38 -14.81 -5.74
CA ALA A 53 -16.39 -14.35 -4.80
C ALA A 53 -15.87 -13.27 -3.84
N VAL A 54 -14.64 -13.42 -3.32
CA VAL A 54 -14.01 -12.39 -2.46
C VAL A 54 -13.75 -11.11 -3.26
N LEU A 55 -13.28 -11.21 -4.50
CA LEU A 55 -13.09 -10.05 -5.38
C LEU A 55 -14.40 -9.31 -5.64
N SER A 56 -15.46 -10.04 -5.97
CA SER A 56 -16.81 -9.51 -6.19
C SER A 56 -17.29 -8.70 -4.99
N ASN A 57 -17.14 -9.24 -3.78
CA ASN A 57 -17.51 -8.54 -2.56
C ASN A 57 -16.68 -7.25 -2.33
N ARG A 58 -15.35 -7.28 -2.56
CA ARG A 58 -14.50 -6.09 -2.41
C ARG A 58 -14.85 -4.98 -3.39
N LEU A 59 -15.18 -5.33 -4.63
CA LEU A 59 -15.64 -4.37 -5.64
C LEU A 59 -17.00 -3.78 -5.28
N TRP A 60 -17.89 -4.58 -4.68
CA TRP A 60 -19.18 -4.12 -4.18
C TRP A 60 -19.02 -3.15 -2.99
N GLU A 61 -18.15 -3.47 -2.04
CA GLU A 61 -17.83 -2.63 -0.87
C GLU A 61 -17.21 -1.28 -1.26
N ASN A 62 -16.45 -1.22 -2.36
CA ASN A 62 -15.87 0.01 -2.87
C ASN A 62 -16.94 1.01 -3.39
N ARG A 63 -18.15 0.54 -3.73
CA ARG A 63 -19.31 1.33 -4.20
C ARG A 63 -19.11 2.09 -5.51
N PHE A 64 -17.97 1.91 -6.19
CA PHE A 64 -17.74 2.50 -7.51
C PHE A 64 -18.59 1.82 -8.60
N TYR A 65 -18.74 0.50 -8.53
CA TYR A 65 -19.55 -0.29 -9.46
C TYR A 65 -20.87 -0.77 -8.84
N THR A 66 -21.84 -1.07 -9.71
CA THR A 66 -22.94 -1.98 -9.39
C THR A 66 -22.50 -3.39 -9.76
N VAL A 67 -22.09 -4.17 -8.76
CA VAL A 67 -21.67 -5.55 -8.98
C VAL A 67 -22.91 -6.42 -9.13
N VAL A 68 -23.01 -7.13 -10.26
CA VAL A 68 -24.11 -8.06 -10.53
C VAL A 68 -23.83 -9.39 -9.83
N ASP A 69 -24.83 -9.90 -9.10
CA ASP A 69 -24.70 -11.12 -8.32
C ASP A 69 -24.54 -12.34 -9.24
N ARG A 70 -23.69 -13.28 -8.82
CA ARG A 70 -23.43 -14.52 -9.54
C ARG A 70 -24.68 -15.33 -9.85
N SER A 71 -25.68 -15.32 -8.96
CA SER A 71 -26.94 -16.04 -9.12
C SER A 71 -27.83 -15.47 -10.24
N GLU A 72 -27.62 -14.20 -10.61
CA GLU A 72 -28.31 -13.53 -11.72
C GLU A 72 -27.60 -13.76 -13.07
N LEU A 73 -26.35 -14.23 -13.04
CA LEU A 73 -25.57 -14.56 -14.23
C LEU A 73 -25.96 -15.95 -14.75
N THR A 74 -26.15 -16.07 -16.06
CA THR A 74 -26.29 -17.39 -16.69
C THR A 74 -24.99 -18.19 -16.55
N SER A 75 -25.10 -19.52 -16.52
CA SER A 75 -23.97 -20.46 -16.43
C SER A 75 -22.86 -20.21 -17.47
N GLU A 76 -23.21 -19.61 -18.61
CA GLU A 76 -22.26 -19.22 -19.66
C GLU A 76 -21.26 -18.16 -19.19
N ILE A 77 -21.70 -17.17 -18.40
CA ILE A 77 -20.82 -16.12 -17.83
C ILE A 77 -20.01 -16.68 -16.67
N GLN A 78 -20.62 -17.53 -15.84
CA GLN A 78 -19.95 -18.13 -14.69
C GLN A 78 -18.73 -18.95 -15.14
N THR A 79 -18.88 -19.73 -16.21
CA THR A 79 -17.83 -20.63 -16.73
C THR A 79 -16.90 -19.96 -17.75
N ALA A 80 -16.93 -18.63 -17.87
CA ALA A 80 -16.09 -17.89 -18.82
C ALA A 80 -14.61 -18.23 -18.63
N SER A 81 -14.01 -18.89 -19.62
CA SER A 81 -12.58 -19.21 -19.56
C SER A 81 -11.71 -18.01 -19.86
N TYR A 82 -10.56 -17.95 -19.19
CA TYR A 82 -9.47 -17.01 -19.48
C TYR A 82 -8.80 -17.27 -20.85
N SER A 83 -8.98 -18.46 -21.45
CA SER A 83 -8.37 -18.83 -22.73
C SER A 83 -9.09 -18.23 -23.96
N GLU A 84 -8.33 -17.85 -25.00
CA GLU A 84 -8.86 -17.22 -26.21
C GLU A 84 -9.60 -18.20 -27.12
N GLY A 85 -10.77 -17.78 -27.64
CA GLY A 85 -11.23 -18.21 -28.98
C GLY A 85 -12.68 -18.64 -29.11
N SER A 86 -13.28 -19.36 -28.17
CA SER A 86 -14.60 -19.99 -28.42
C SER A 86 -15.63 -19.91 -27.29
N SER A 87 -15.30 -19.35 -26.13
CA SER A 87 -16.26 -19.14 -25.03
C SER A 87 -16.65 -17.68 -24.80
N LEU A 88 -15.86 -16.71 -25.29
CA LEU A 88 -16.08 -15.30 -24.97
C LEU A 88 -17.37 -14.73 -25.60
N GLN A 89 -17.74 -15.17 -26.80
CA GLN A 89 -18.97 -14.66 -27.47
C GLN A 89 -20.25 -15.04 -26.72
N GLY A 90 -20.33 -16.25 -26.15
CA GLY A 90 -21.48 -16.67 -25.33
C GLY A 90 -21.54 -15.87 -24.02
N VAL A 91 -20.39 -15.68 -23.38
CA VAL A 91 -20.24 -14.86 -22.17
C VAL A 91 -20.69 -13.42 -22.44
N LEU A 92 -20.26 -12.81 -23.55
CA LEU A 92 -20.63 -11.46 -23.93
C LEU A 92 -22.13 -11.34 -24.23
N ALA A 93 -22.71 -12.29 -24.97
CA ALA A 93 -24.14 -12.31 -25.27
C ALA A 93 -24.99 -12.43 -23.99
N ALA A 94 -24.55 -13.28 -23.07
CA ALA A 94 -25.18 -13.43 -21.78
C ALA A 94 -25.01 -12.19 -20.88
N ALA A 95 -23.82 -11.60 -20.84
CA ALA A 95 -23.54 -10.39 -20.08
C ALA A 95 -24.37 -9.21 -20.60
N HIS A 96 -24.50 -9.08 -21.92
CA HIS A 96 -25.37 -8.10 -22.56
C HIS A 96 -26.83 -8.30 -22.14
N LYS A 97 -27.31 -9.55 -22.07
CA LYS A 97 -28.67 -9.86 -21.60
C LYS A 97 -28.86 -9.54 -20.11
N ALA A 98 -27.82 -9.70 -19.30
CA ALA A 98 -27.81 -9.34 -17.88
C ALA A 98 -27.64 -7.83 -17.63
N ASN A 99 -27.50 -7.03 -18.70
CA ASN A 99 -27.24 -5.58 -18.63
C ASN A 99 -25.97 -5.28 -17.82
N VAL A 100 -24.88 -5.98 -18.17
CA VAL A 100 -23.53 -5.83 -17.62
C VAL A 100 -22.67 -5.10 -18.66
N ASP A 101 -21.94 -4.08 -18.22
CA ASP A 101 -21.07 -3.25 -19.08
C ASP A 101 -19.65 -3.84 -19.16
N GLY A 102 -19.18 -4.49 -18.09
CA GLY A 102 -17.84 -5.07 -18.00
C GLY A 102 -17.82 -6.43 -17.33
N VAL A 103 -17.04 -7.36 -17.87
CA VAL A 103 -16.82 -8.69 -17.27
C VAL A 103 -15.36 -8.85 -16.90
N ILE A 104 -15.12 -9.27 -15.65
CA ILE A 104 -13.80 -9.63 -15.15
C ILE A 104 -13.67 -11.15 -15.23
N VAL A 105 -12.71 -11.62 -16.00
CA VAL A 105 -12.33 -13.04 -16.07
C VAL A 105 -10.93 -13.22 -15.51
N GLY A 106 -10.67 -14.32 -14.80
CA GLY A 106 -9.39 -14.52 -14.15
C GLY A 106 -8.90 -15.96 -14.16
N ASN A 107 -7.61 -16.12 -13.90
CA ASN A 107 -6.94 -17.39 -13.77
C ASN A 107 -5.91 -17.34 -12.64
N ILE A 108 -5.95 -18.34 -11.77
CA ILE A 108 -4.95 -18.56 -10.72
C ILE A 108 -3.80 -19.35 -11.35
N ILE A 109 -2.69 -18.66 -11.59
CA ILE A 109 -1.49 -19.24 -12.22
C ILE A 109 -0.70 -20.04 -11.19
N GLU A 110 -0.63 -19.55 -9.96
CA GLU A 110 0.15 -20.16 -8.88
C GLU A 110 -0.60 -19.99 -7.56
N TYR A 111 -0.69 -21.07 -6.80
CA TYR A 111 -1.29 -21.10 -5.47
C TYR A 111 -0.58 -22.19 -4.67
N ARG A 112 0.58 -21.87 -4.10
CA ARG A 112 1.38 -22.86 -3.36
C ARG A 112 2.00 -22.30 -2.11
N CYS A 113 2.21 -23.17 -1.13
CA CYS A 113 2.90 -22.88 0.10
C CYS A 113 3.64 -24.14 0.55
N ASP A 114 4.96 -24.10 0.49
CA ASP A 114 5.82 -25.25 0.72
C ASP A 114 6.68 -25.03 1.96
N ASP A 115 6.90 -26.13 2.70
CA ASP A 115 7.77 -26.16 3.87
C ASP A 115 9.07 -26.88 3.52
N LEU A 116 10.18 -26.20 3.75
CA LEU A 116 11.52 -26.76 3.66
C LEU A 116 12.07 -26.97 5.07
N VAL A 117 12.24 -28.23 5.46
CA VAL A 117 12.86 -28.61 6.74
C VAL A 117 14.36 -28.78 6.55
N LEU A 118 15.14 -27.92 7.19
CA LEU A 118 16.60 -27.93 7.21
C LEU A 118 17.07 -28.40 8.59
N GLY A 119 17.78 -29.53 8.64
CA GLY A 119 18.49 -29.96 9.84
C GLY A 119 19.90 -29.37 9.87
N ALA A 120 20.20 -28.57 10.88
CA ALA A 120 21.56 -28.18 11.24
C ALA A 120 21.97 -28.93 12.51
N THR A 121 23.17 -29.50 12.51
CA THR A 121 23.74 -30.12 13.71
C THR A 121 24.91 -29.26 14.12
N ASP A 122 24.75 -28.53 15.23
CA ASP A 122 25.85 -27.81 15.85
C ASP A 122 26.47 -28.74 16.89
N ILE A 123 27.78 -28.94 16.81
CA ILE A 123 28.54 -29.78 17.74
C ILE A 123 29.49 -28.86 18.48
N ASP A 124 29.15 -28.54 19.73
CA ASP A 124 30.02 -27.79 20.62
C ASP A 124 30.83 -28.77 21.48
N VAL A 125 32.15 -28.66 21.40
CA VAL A 125 33.09 -29.48 22.18
C VAL A 125 33.78 -28.59 23.19
N ASP A 126 33.32 -28.67 24.44
CA ASP A 126 33.94 -27.96 25.53
C ASP A 126 34.97 -28.84 26.24
N ILE A 127 36.21 -28.35 26.29
CA ILE A 127 37.32 -29.00 26.99
C ILE A 127 37.55 -28.25 28.31
N PHE A 128 37.25 -28.91 29.42
CA PHE A 128 37.50 -28.36 30.75
C PHE A 128 38.60 -29.15 31.45
N SER A 129 39.61 -28.44 31.94
CA SER A 129 40.64 -29.01 32.81
C SER A 129 40.26 -28.78 34.27
N GLN A 130 40.03 -29.85 35.02
CA GLN A 130 39.89 -29.74 36.47
C GLN A 130 41.27 -29.88 37.12
N ALA A 131 41.70 -28.86 37.87
CA ALA A 131 42.91 -28.94 38.65
C ALA A 131 42.64 -29.78 39.91
N ASP A 132 43.35 -30.90 40.03
CA ASP A 132 43.28 -31.77 41.21
C ASP A 132 43.99 -31.08 42.40
N PRO A 133 43.28 -30.77 43.50
CA PRO A 133 43.88 -30.13 44.67
C PRO A 133 44.91 -31.02 45.39
N GLU A 134 44.99 -32.32 45.08
CA GLU A 134 45.94 -33.26 45.69
C GLU A 134 47.25 -33.47 44.88
N GLY A 135 47.45 -32.69 43.79
CA GLY A 135 48.74 -32.62 43.09
C GLY A 135 49.02 -33.76 42.11
N ASN A 136 48.01 -34.54 41.72
CA ASN A 136 48.11 -35.44 40.58
C ASN A 136 47.95 -34.71 39.23
N SER A 137 48.36 -35.37 38.14
CA SER A 137 48.29 -34.81 36.80
C SER A 137 46.84 -34.41 36.44
N PRO A 138 46.60 -33.20 35.90
CA PRO A 138 45.26 -32.73 35.62
C PRO A 138 44.53 -33.67 34.66
N SER A 139 43.31 -34.07 34.99
CA SER A 139 42.42 -34.80 34.10
C SER A 139 41.71 -33.80 33.18
N ALA A 140 41.88 -33.98 31.87
CA ALA A 140 41.10 -33.25 30.88
C ALA A 140 39.79 -34.01 30.65
N ASN A 141 38.68 -33.41 31.04
CA ASN A 141 37.35 -33.92 30.70
C ASN A 141 36.83 -33.11 29.51
N SER A 142 36.21 -33.79 28.55
CA SER A 142 35.48 -33.16 27.46
C SER A 142 33.99 -33.42 27.63
N ALA A 143 33.20 -32.37 27.49
CA ALA A 143 31.76 -32.48 27.28
C ALA A 143 31.50 -32.19 25.80
N ILE A 144 30.71 -33.04 25.16
CA ILE A 144 30.22 -32.81 23.80
C ILE A 144 28.75 -32.45 23.97
N ASP A 145 28.40 -31.22 23.62
CA ASP A 145 27.01 -30.83 23.45
C ASP A 145 26.64 -30.96 21.98
N ILE A 146 25.52 -31.62 21.71
CA ILE A 146 25.02 -31.84 20.34
C ILE A 146 23.67 -31.14 20.26
N ASP A 147 23.67 -29.95 19.68
CA ASP A 147 22.45 -29.21 19.41
C ASP A 147 21.91 -29.59 18.04
N PHE A 148 20.76 -30.25 18.05
CA PHE A 148 19.98 -30.51 16.84
C PHE A 148 19.10 -29.30 16.57
N ASN A 149 19.57 -28.40 15.70
CA ASN A 149 18.80 -27.25 15.26
C ASN A 149 17.93 -27.65 14.06
N GLN A 150 16.62 -27.67 14.25
CA GLN A 150 15.66 -27.84 13.16
C GLN A 150 15.17 -26.46 12.71
N VAL A 151 15.45 -26.10 11.45
CA VAL A 151 14.93 -24.88 10.83
C VAL A 151 13.83 -25.27 9.85
N VAL A 152 12.63 -24.75 10.03
CA VAL A 152 11.54 -24.86 9.05
C VAL A 152 11.44 -23.53 8.32
N ARG A 153 11.75 -23.54 7.01
CA ARG A 153 11.53 -22.39 6.12
C ARG A 153 10.22 -22.61 5.36
N ARG A 154 9.30 -21.66 5.42
CA ARG A 154 8.05 -21.68 4.66
C ARG A 154 8.10 -20.66 3.53
N GLU A 155 7.83 -21.09 2.31
CA GLU A 155 7.78 -20.26 1.12
C GLU A 155 6.39 -20.36 0.48
N GLY A 156 5.69 -19.22 0.41
CA GLY A 156 4.36 -19.11 -0.19
C GLY A 156 4.40 -18.25 -1.45
N SER A 157 3.65 -18.62 -2.48
CA SER A 157 3.45 -17.81 -3.68
C SER A 157 2.02 -17.92 -4.19
N VAL A 158 1.40 -16.78 -4.43
CA VAL A 158 0.07 -16.66 -5.07
C VAL A 158 0.18 -15.72 -6.25
N THR A 159 -0.28 -16.18 -7.40
CA THR A 159 -0.25 -15.42 -8.65
C THR A 159 -1.61 -15.46 -9.35
N ILE A 160 -2.22 -14.30 -9.51
CA ILE A 160 -3.54 -14.10 -10.11
C ILE A 160 -3.38 -13.30 -11.40
N ALA A 161 -3.88 -13.83 -12.51
CA ALA A 161 -4.05 -13.08 -13.75
C ALA A 161 -5.52 -12.76 -13.98
N PHE A 162 -5.81 -11.56 -14.47
CA PHE A 162 -7.17 -11.15 -14.79
C PHE A 162 -7.22 -10.34 -16.09
N ARG A 163 -8.40 -10.34 -16.70
CA ARG A 163 -8.76 -9.50 -17.84
C ARG A 163 -10.06 -8.79 -17.54
N LEU A 164 -10.11 -7.51 -17.90
CA LEU A 164 -11.34 -6.72 -17.94
C LEU A 164 -11.79 -6.62 -19.39
N VAL A 165 -12.99 -7.11 -19.67
CA VAL A 165 -13.58 -7.15 -21.01
C VAL A 165 -14.78 -6.21 -21.05
N ASP A 166 -14.78 -5.31 -22.03
CA ASP A 166 -15.91 -4.45 -22.36
C ASP A 166 -16.98 -5.26 -23.09
N VAL A 167 -18.21 -5.24 -22.57
CA VAL A 167 -19.28 -6.13 -23.07
C VAL A 167 -19.85 -5.64 -24.41
N GLU A 168 -19.92 -4.33 -24.61
CA GLU A 168 -20.48 -3.72 -25.82
C GLU A 168 -19.56 -3.96 -27.02
N THR A 169 -18.27 -3.72 -26.84
CA THR A 169 -17.26 -3.83 -27.91
C THR A 169 -16.62 -5.20 -28.01
N GLY A 170 -16.63 -5.99 -26.92
CA GLY A 170 -15.85 -7.21 -26.78
C GLY A 170 -14.35 -6.98 -26.61
N GLU A 171 -13.90 -5.73 -26.45
CA GLU A 171 -12.49 -5.39 -26.33
C GLU A 171 -11.94 -5.68 -24.92
N ILE A 172 -10.71 -6.19 -24.86
CA ILE A 172 -10.00 -6.38 -23.58
C ILE A 172 -9.39 -5.03 -23.17
N ARG A 173 -10.05 -4.34 -22.22
CA ARG A 173 -9.56 -3.05 -21.68
C ARG A 173 -8.29 -3.20 -20.85
N ALA A 174 -8.13 -4.34 -20.20
CA ALA A 174 -6.91 -4.67 -19.46
C ALA A 174 -6.66 -6.16 -19.39
N ALA A 175 -5.39 -6.53 -19.41
CA ALA A 175 -4.90 -7.86 -19.08
C ALA A 175 -3.68 -7.68 -18.17
N LYS A 176 -3.79 -8.13 -16.91
CA LYS A 176 -2.78 -7.91 -15.87
C LYS A 176 -2.56 -9.18 -15.05
N GLN A 177 -1.43 -9.22 -14.35
CA GLN A 177 -1.06 -10.30 -13.45
C GLN A 177 -0.45 -9.69 -12.19
N VAL A 178 -0.88 -10.20 -11.04
CA VAL A 178 -0.41 -9.83 -9.71
C VAL A 178 0.20 -11.06 -9.06
N SER A 179 1.38 -10.91 -8.47
CA SER A 179 2.09 -11.98 -7.77
C SER A 179 2.56 -11.48 -6.41
N LYS A 180 2.29 -12.27 -5.37
CA LYS A 180 2.76 -12.02 -4.00
C LYS A 180 3.44 -13.26 -3.47
N ASN A 181 4.53 -13.03 -2.75
CA ASN A 181 5.34 -14.07 -2.15
C ASN A 181 5.49 -13.84 -0.64
N TYR A 182 5.73 -14.92 0.07
CA TYR A 182 6.04 -14.93 1.49
C TYR A 182 7.22 -15.84 1.74
N GLN A 183 8.10 -15.43 2.64
CA GLN A 183 9.16 -16.26 3.17
C GLN A 183 9.23 -16.05 4.67
N GLY A 184 9.12 -17.14 5.43
CA GLY A 184 9.24 -17.16 6.88
C GLY A 184 10.10 -18.33 7.34
N GLU A 185 10.69 -18.22 8.53
CA GLU A 185 11.53 -19.25 9.12
C GLU A 185 11.20 -19.43 10.60
N GLN A 186 11.27 -20.67 11.08
CA GLN A 186 11.13 -21.06 12.48
C GLN A 186 12.31 -21.94 12.87
N VAL A 187 12.90 -21.71 14.04
CA VAL A 187 14.06 -22.47 14.54
C VAL A 187 13.66 -23.18 15.82
N ASN A 188 13.81 -24.51 15.88
CA ASN A 188 13.50 -25.33 17.06
C ASN A 188 12.11 -25.08 17.63
N ASP A 189 11.11 -24.99 16.74
CA ASP A 189 9.73 -24.61 17.06
C ASP A 189 9.57 -23.24 17.75
N GLN A 190 10.63 -22.43 17.83
CA GLN A 190 10.60 -21.04 18.30
C GLN A 190 10.48 -20.08 17.13
N GLY A 191 9.47 -19.21 17.20
CA GLY A 191 9.13 -18.25 16.16
C GLY A 191 7.63 -18.24 15.88
N ASP A 192 7.13 -17.13 15.35
CA ASP A 192 5.76 -17.02 14.87
C ASP A 192 5.76 -17.30 13.36
N LEU A 193 5.53 -18.55 12.98
CA LEU A 193 5.44 -18.98 11.58
C LEU A 193 3.96 -19.27 11.26
N PRO A 194 3.26 -18.36 10.56
CA PRO A 194 1.86 -18.55 10.21
C PRO A 194 1.67 -19.83 9.41
N THR A 195 0.59 -20.56 9.66
CA THR A 195 0.24 -21.79 8.95
C THR A 195 0.20 -21.59 7.43
N GLN A 196 0.34 -22.67 6.66
CA GLN A 196 0.27 -22.59 5.19
C GLN A 196 -1.03 -21.92 4.71
N GLY A 197 -2.16 -22.23 5.36
CA GLY A 197 -3.45 -21.61 5.07
C GLY A 197 -3.48 -20.10 5.36
N GLU A 198 -2.91 -19.66 6.48
CA GLU A 198 -2.81 -18.23 6.82
C GLU A 198 -1.92 -17.47 5.85
N VAL A 199 -0.80 -18.05 5.43
CA VAL A 199 0.08 -17.48 4.40
C VAL A 199 -0.68 -17.32 3.09
N LEU A 200 -1.35 -18.38 2.62
CA LEU A 200 -2.10 -18.33 1.36
C LEU A 200 -3.27 -17.34 1.42
N GLN A 201 -4.00 -17.28 2.53
CA GLN A 201 -5.09 -16.32 2.74
C GLN A 201 -4.57 -14.87 2.74
N MET A 202 -3.46 -14.62 3.43
CA MET A 202 -2.81 -13.30 3.45
C MET A 202 -2.35 -12.89 2.06
N LEU A 203 -1.64 -13.75 1.33
CA LEU A 203 -1.15 -13.46 -0.02
C LEU A 203 -2.30 -13.24 -1.00
N THR A 204 -3.35 -14.06 -0.92
CA THR A 204 -4.59 -13.89 -1.71
C THR A 204 -5.23 -12.54 -1.44
N GLY A 205 -5.34 -12.16 -0.15
CA GLY A 205 -5.86 -10.86 0.24
C GLY A 205 -5.06 -9.70 -0.35
N GLN A 206 -3.73 -9.77 -0.28
CA GLN A 206 -2.85 -8.76 -0.87
C GLN A 206 -2.98 -8.67 -2.39
N CYS A 207 -3.07 -9.81 -3.09
CA CYS A 207 -3.28 -9.84 -4.54
C CYS A 207 -4.61 -9.16 -4.90
N LEU A 208 -5.69 -9.51 -4.20
CA LEU A 208 -7.02 -8.96 -4.46
C LEU A 208 -7.11 -7.46 -4.15
N ASP A 209 -6.41 -6.97 -3.11
CA ASP A 209 -6.34 -5.54 -2.84
C ASP A 209 -5.69 -4.80 -4.00
N GLU A 210 -4.59 -5.34 -4.55
CA GLU A 210 -3.93 -4.75 -5.71
C GLU A 210 -4.83 -4.76 -6.96
N VAL A 211 -5.57 -5.86 -7.20
CA VAL A 211 -6.54 -5.94 -8.30
C VAL A 211 -7.65 -4.88 -8.15
N VAL A 212 -8.20 -4.70 -6.94
CA VAL A 212 -9.23 -3.68 -6.68
C VAL A 212 -8.67 -2.27 -6.92
N LYS A 213 -7.43 -2.00 -6.49
CA LYS A 213 -6.76 -0.70 -6.72
C LYS A 213 -6.59 -0.38 -8.21
N MET A 214 -6.33 -1.41 -9.04
CA MET A 214 -6.25 -1.23 -10.49
C MET A 214 -7.62 -0.95 -11.12
N LEU A 215 -8.69 -1.52 -10.56
CA LEU A 215 -10.02 -1.52 -11.15
C LEU A 215 -10.93 -0.42 -10.61
N ALA A 216 -10.67 0.17 -9.45
CA ALA A 216 -11.57 1.16 -8.87
C ALA A 216 -10.80 2.30 -8.17
N PRO A 217 -11.34 3.53 -8.20
CA PRO A 217 -10.87 4.59 -7.33
C PRO A 217 -10.94 4.15 -5.87
N HIS A 218 -9.88 4.42 -5.11
CA HIS A 218 -9.75 3.92 -3.75
C HIS A 218 -9.05 4.92 -2.85
N GLU A 219 -9.33 4.81 -1.55
CA GLU A 219 -8.63 5.58 -0.53
C GLU A 219 -7.34 4.86 -0.14
N THR A 220 -6.25 5.61 -0.04
CA THR A 220 -4.94 5.11 0.34
C THR A 220 -4.26 6.03 1.35
N ASP A 221 -3.38 5.44 2.14
CA ASP A 221 -2.59 6.16 3.13
C ASP A 221 -1.38 6.84 2.49
N CYS A 222 -1.36 8.15 2.61
CA CYS A 222 -0.36 9.03 2.05
C CYS A 222 0.52 9.60 3.16
N GLU A 223 1.81 9.27 3.15
CA GLU A 223 2.76 9.94 4.03
C GLU A 223 3.07 11.36 3.54
N MET A 224 2.96 12.32 4.46
CA MET A 224 3.33 13.71 4.26
C MET A 224 4.48 14.09 5.20
N LYS A 225 5.55 14.65 4.65
CA LYS A 225 6.69 15.14 5.44
C LYS A 225 6.48 16.61 5.77
N PHE A 226 6.64 17.00 7.02
CA PHE A 226 6.55 18.40 7.43
C PHE A 226 7.91 19.08 7.51
N ALA A 227 7.87 20.41 7.42
CA ALA A 227 9.01 21.28 7.60
C ALA A 227 9.13 21.76 9.04
N SER A 228 10.38 21.93 9.47
CA SER A 228 10.76 22.75 10.60
C SER A 228 11.55 23.98 10.13
N CYS A 229 11.63 24.98 10.99
CA CYS A 229 12.53 26.13 10.83
C CYS A 229 13.43 26.26 12.06
N ASP A 230 14.48 27.06 11.93
CA ASP A 230 15.42 27.30 13.02
C ASP A 230 14.74 27.88 14.26
N PHE A 231 15.21 27.51 15.45
CA PHE A 231 14.55 27.89 16.69
C PHE A 231 14.49 29.41 16.91
N TRP A 232 15.45 30.17 16.38
CA TRP A 232 15.48 31.64 16.45
C TRP A 232 14.55 32.33 15.44
N THR A 233 14.00 31.59 14.47
CA THR A 233 13.04 32.15 13.50
C THR A 233 11.78 32.57 14.24
N LYS A 234 11.36 33.82 14.07
CA LYS A 234 10.10 34.30 14.65
C LYS A 234 8.94 33.45 14.12
N GLY A 235 8.07 32.97 15.01
CA GLY A 235 7.03 31.99 14.69
C GLY A 235 7.44 30.51 14.82
N SER A 236 8.71 30.18 15.09
CA SER A 236 9.18 28.78 15.24
C SER A 236 8.43 28.02 16.35
N ALA A 237 8.04 28.71 17.42
CA ALA A 237 7.25 28.13 18.50
C ALA A 237 5.87 27.70 18.02
N SER A 238 5.21 28.52 17.22
CA SER A 238 3.91 28.19 16.62
C SER A 238 4.05 27.07 15.58
N VAL A 239 5.13 27.04 14.78
CA VAL A 239 5.43 25.91 13.87
C VAL A 239 5.47 24.59 14.63
N ARG A 240 6.23 24.52 15.72
CA ARG A 240 6.36 23.31 16.54
C ARG A 240 5.05 22.91 17.23
N LYS A 241 4.23 23.88 17.65
CA LYS A 241 2.91 23.60 18.21
C LYS A 241 2.01 22.95 17.15
N GLY A 242 2.06 23.44 15.91
CA GLY A 242 1.29 22.84 14.82
C GLY A 242 1.74 21.41 14.50
N LEU A 243 3.05 21.14 14.50
CA LEU A 243 3.58 19.78 14.35
C LEU A 243 3.05 18.83 15.44
N LYS A 244 3.08 19.26 16.72
CA LYS A 244 2.52 18.48 17.84
C LYS A 244 1.01 18.30 17.76
N ALA A 245 0.30 19.22 17.11
CA ALA A 245 -1.15 19.11 16.92
C ALA A 245 -1.45 18.02 15.87
N VAL A 246 -0.69 17.97 14.77
CA VAL A 246 -0.78 16.88 13.78
C VAL A 246 -0.48 15.51 14.40
N GLU A 247 0.54 15.39 15.25
CA GLU A 247 0.85 14.14 15.96
C GLU A 247 -0.33 13.62 16.79
N LYS A 248 -1.23 14.51 17.20
CA LYS A 248 -2.46 14.19 17.96
C LYS A 248 -3.70 14.05 17.07
N GLY A 249 -3.55 14.18 15.75
CA GLY A 249 -4.67 14.25 14.80
C GLY A 249 -5.45 15.57 14.83
N ASP A 250 -5.02 16.57 15.61
CA ASP A 250 -5.65 17.89 15.67
C ASP A 250 -5.13 18.79 14.55
N TRP A 251 -5.67 18.56 13.36
CA TRP A 251 -5.26 19.32 12.20
C TRP A 251 -5.80 20.74 12.14
N ASN A 252 -6.97 21.01 12.72
CA ASN A 252 -7.50 22.37 12.78
C ASN A 252 -6.61 23.23 13.67
N GLY A 253 -6.22 22.72 14.85
CA GLY A 253 -5.23 23.38 15.71
C GLY A 253 -3.85 23.50 15.04
N ALA A 254 -3.46 22.54 14.19
CA ALA A 254 -2.23 22.64 13.42
C ALA A 254 -2.24 23.83 12.44
N GLU A 255 -3.31 23.97 11.67
CA GLU A 255 -3.51 25.08 10.72
C GLU A 255 -3.55 26.44 11.43
N ASP A 256 -4.24 26.54 12.57
CA ASP A 256 -4.28 27.74 13.39
C ASP A 256 -2.88 28.15 13.86
N HIS A 257 -2.09 27.18 14.34
CA HIS A 257 -0.73 27.41 14.78
C HIS A 257 0.21 27.82 13.64
N TRP A 258 0.12 27.21 12.46
CA TRP A 258 0.94 27.63 11.32
C TRP A 258 0.52 28.98 10.76
N THR A 259 -0.77 29.28 10.73
CA THR A 259 -1.29 30.62 10.39
C THR A 259 -0.75 31.67 11.34
N GLN A 260 -0.74 31.38 12.65
CA GLN A 260 -0.13 32.26 13.65
C GLN A 260 1.38 32.47 13.41
N ALA A 261 2.10 31.43 12.96
CA ALA A 261 3.52 31.56 12.63
C ALA A 261 3.75 32.54 11.46
N ILE A 262 2.90 32.50 10.43
CA ILE A 262 2.94 33.45 9.30
C ILE A 262 2.56 34.87 9.76
N GLN A 263 1.56 35.02 10.64
CA GLN A 263 1.21 36.34 11.19
C GLN A 263 2.37 36.96 11.98
N GLN A 264 3.12 36.16 12.73
CA GLN A 264 4.30 36.62 13.46
C GLN A 264 5.47 36.94 12.53
N ASN A 265 5.65 36.14 11.48
CA ASN A 265 6.69 36.28 10.47
C ASN A 265 6.16 35.87 9.09
N PRO A 266 5.79 36.82 8.22
CA PRO A 266 5.28 36.53 6.88
C PRO A 266 6.25 35.75 5.98
N LYS A 267 7.54 35.66 6.34
CA LYS A 267 8.57 34.90 5.63
C LYS A 267 8.90 33.56 6.31
N ASN A 268 8.00 33.01 7.13
CA ASN A 268 8.20 31.70 7.74
C ASN A 268 7.94 30.59 6.71
N HIS A 269 8.98 30.24 5.94
CA HIS A 269 8.94 29.23 4.88
C HIS A 269 8.42 27.86 5.38
N ALA A 270 8.77 27.45 6.60
CA ALA A 270 8.32 26.17 7.17
C ALA A 270 6.81 26.17 7.47
N ALA A 271 6.28 27.29 8.01
CA ALA A 271 4.84 27.44 8.23
C ALA A 271 4.05 27.45 6.91
N MET A 272 4.55 28.15 5.89
CA MET A 272 3.96 28.15 4.54
C MET A 272 3.92 26.73 3.96
N PHE A 273 5.04 26.02 4.01
CA PHE A 273 5.08 24.64 3.54
C PHE A 273 4.13 23.72 4.31
N ASN A 274 4.04 23.85 5.63
CA ASN A 274 3.11 23.01 6.41
C ASN A 274 1.63 23.33 6.12
N LEU A 275 1.29 24.60 5.87
CA LEU A 275 -0.05 24.99 5.42
C LEU A 275 -0.39 24.44 4.03
N SER A 276 0.60 24.31 3.14
CA SER A 276 0.37 23.66 1.85
C SER A 276 -0.10 22.21 2.00
N ILE A 277 0.47 21.47 2.95
CA ILE A 277 0.10 20.10 3.26
C ILE A 277 -1.32 20.04 3.81
N ALA A 278 -1.68 20.98 4.67
CA ALA A 278 -3.03 21.08 5.21
C ALA A 278 -4.07 21.39 4.13
N ALA A 279 -3.77 22.32 3.21
CA ALA A 279 -4.61 22.63 2.06
C ALA A 279 -4.76 21.41 1.12
N ALA A 280 -3.66 20.70 0.84
CA ALA A 280 -3.70 19.50 -0.01
C ALA A 280 -4.58 18.40 0.59
N ARG A 281 -4.57 18.24 1.92
CA ARG A 281 -5.47 17.31 2.64
C ARG A 281 -6.94 17.71 2.52
N LYS A 282 -7.24 19.01 2.45
CA LYS A 282 -8.57 19.54 2.17
C LYS A 282 -8.95 19.49 0.69
N GLN A 283 -8.11 18.90 -0.17
CA GLN A 283 -8.28 18.86 -1.63
C GLN A 283 -8.23 20.27 -2.28
N GLU A 284 -7.72 21.26 -1.56
CA GLU A 284 -7.52 22.64 -2.02
C GLU A 284 -6.15 22.75 -2.74
N TYR A 285 -5.97 21.98 -3.82
CA TYR A 285 -4.66 21.80 -4.46
C TYR A 285 -4.06 23.10 -5.04
N ASP A 286 -4.90 24.03 -5.52
CA ASP A 286 -4.43 25.35 -5.99
C ASP A 286 -3.79 26.17 -4.86
N ILE A 287 -4.45 26.19 -3.69
CA ILE A 287 -3.96 26.88 -2.49
C ILE A 287 -2.69 26.19 -1.98
N ALA A 288 -2.68 24.85 -1.97
CA ALA A 288 -1.53 24.07 -1.57
C ALA A 288 -0.29 24.38 -2.43
N GLU A 289 -0.46 24.35 -3.75
CA GLU A 289 0.62 24.65 -4.69
C GLU A 289 1.16 26.08 -4.48
N GLN A 290 0.28 27.05 -4.30
CA GLN A 290 0.70 28.43 -4.01
C GLN A 290 1.56 28.52 -2.74
N TYR A 291 1.15 27.87 -1.65
CA TYR A 291 1.92 27.88 -0.40
C TYR A 291 3.29 27.23 -0.53
N VAL A 292 3.43 26.11 -1.25
CA VAL A 292 4.76 25.50 -1.48
C VAL A 292 5.64 26.38 -2.34
N LEU A 293 5.09 26.98 -3.41
CA LEU A 293 5.84 27.89 -4.27
C LEU A 293 6.33 29.11 -3.50
N ASP A 294 5.51 29.66 -2.60
CA ASP A 294 5.92 30.76 -1.73
C ASP A 294 7.00 30.34 -0.72
N ALA A 295 6.93 29.12 -0.17
CA ALA A 295 8.00 28.57 0.67
C ALA A 295 9.31 28.41 -0.12
N LEU A 296 9.25 27.88 -1.36
CA LEU A 296 10.41 27.69 -2.24
C LEU A 296 11.08 28.99 -2.66
N LYS A 297 10.31 30.08 -2.85
CA LYS A 297 10.85 31.42 -3.11
C LYS A 297 11.68 31.95 -1.94
N LEU A 298 11.34 31.55 -0.71
CA LEU A 298 12.02 32.00 0.51
C LEU A 298 13.24 31.14 0.83
N GLU A 299 13.10 29.82 0.73
CA GLU A 299 14.19 28.88 0.95
C GLU A 299 14.04 27.64 0.07
N HIS A 300 15.11 27.31 -0.65
CA HIS A 300 15.13 26.12 -1.50
C HIS A 300 15.56 24.90 -0.68
N LYS A 301 14.60 24.03 -0.34
CA LYS A 301 14.86 22.73 0.31
C LYS A 301 14.35 21.59 -0.56
N THR A 302 15.09 20.48 -0.60
CA THR A 302 14.67 19.25 -1.31
C THR A 302 13.32 18.74 -0.84
N CYS A 303 13.01 18.86 0.46
CA CYS A 303 11.69 18.46 0.96
C CYS A 303 10.54 19.32 0.41
N TYR A 304 10.80 20.56 -0.01
CA TYR A 304 9.78 21.44 -0.59
C TYR A 304 9.56 21.12 -2.06
N THR A 305 10.63 20.86 -2.81
CA THR A 305 10.52 20.42 -4.21
C THR A 305 9.79 19.08 -4.29
N THR A 306 10.17 18.10 -3.46
CA THR A 306 9.46 16.81 -3.37
C THR A 306 8.02 16.98 -2.88
N GLY A 307 7.75 17.92 -1.97
CA GLY A 307 6.39 18.24 -1.53
C GLY A 307 5.52 18.82 -2.66
N LEU A 308 6.07 19.72 -3.48
CA LEU A 308 5.39 20.28 -4.65
C LEU A 308 5.03 19.20 -5.67
N GLU A 309 6.00 18.33 -6.00
CA GLU A 309 5.79 17.19 -6.91
C GLU A 309 4.65 16.31 -6.41
N LYS A 310 4.68 15.89 -5.14
CA LYS A 310 3.61 15.10 -4.51
C LYS A 310 2.25 15.79 -4.54
N ILE A 311 2.18 17.11 -4.31
CA ILE A 311 0.92 17.86 -4.37
C ILE A 311 0.35 17.84 -5.79
N ARG A 312 1.18 18.02 -6.82
CA ARG A 312 0.76 18.00 -8.23
C ARG A 312 0.33 16.61 -8.69
N GLU A 313 1.08 15.57 -8.30
CA GLU A 313 0.71 14.17 -8.53
C GLU A 313 -0.66 13.87 -7.93
N ARG A 314 -0.87 14.27 -6.67
CA ARG A 314 -2.16 14.08 -5.99
C ARG A 314 -3.30 14.86 -6.62
N ARG A 315 -3.06 16.10 -7.04
CA ARG A 315 -4.07 16.88 -7.77
C ARG A 315 -4.51 16.14 -9.04
N THR A 316 -3.55 15.62 -9.79
CA THR A 316 -3.80 14.87 -11.02
C THR A 316 -4.57 13.59 -10.74
N ALA A 317 -4.12 12.82 -9.73
CA ALA A 317 -4.77 11.60 -9.27
C ALA A 317 -6.22 11.85 -8.81
N TRP A 318 -6.43 12.86 -7.96
CA TRP A 318 -7.75 13.25 -7.47
C TRP A 318 -8.68 13.66 -8.60
N THR A 319 -8.22 14.49 -9.53
CA THR A 319 -9.01 14.93 -10.69
C THR A 319 -9.45 13.73 -11.51
N ARG A 320 -8.51 12.83 -11.86
CA ARG A 320 -8.83 11.60 -12.60
C ARG A 320 -9.82 10.70 -11.85
N ALA A 321 -9.70 10.58 -10.53
CA ALA A 321 -10.58 9.75 -9.71
C ALA A 321 -12.01 10.31 -9.65
N ILE A 322 -12.13 11.64 -9.58
CA ILE A 322 -13.43 12.33 -9.63
C ILE A 322 -14.04 12.19 -11.03
N ASP A 323 -13.27 12.42 -12.09
CA ASP A 323 -13.75 12.24 -13.47
C ASP A 323 -14.28 10.81 -13.71
N GLN A 324 -13.57 9.79 -13.19
CA GLN A 324 -14.01 8.39 -13.23
C GLN A 324 -15.35 8.19 -12.50
N ARG A 325 -15.59 8.88 -11.39
CA ARG A 325 -16.83 8.81 -10.61
C ARG A 325 -17.98 9.59 -11.26
N ASP A 326 -17.71 10.75 -11.81
CA ASP A 326 -18.74 11.62 -12.39
C ASP A 326 -19.22 11.12 -13.75
N ALA A 327 -18.33 10.49 -14.54
CA ALA A 327 -18.68 9.80 -15.78
C ALA A 327 -19.81 8.76 -15.58
N ARG A 328 -19.85 8.11 -14.41
CA ARG A 328 -20.94 7.20 -14.03
C ARG A 328 -22.26 7.93 -13.82
N VAL A 329 -22.26 9.08 -13.17
CA VAL A 329 -23.50 9.83 -12.84
C VAL A 329 -24.18 10.34 -14.11
N VAL A 330 -23.41 10.85 -15.07
CA VAL A 330 -23.94 11.34 -16.35
C VAL A 330 -24.57 10.21 -17.15
N THR A 331 -23.88 9.07 -17.27
CA THR A 331 -24.40 7.89 -18.00
C THR A 331 -25.69 7.34 -17.38
N ALA A 332 -25.76 7.29 -16.04
CA ALA A 332 -26.97 6.86 -15.34
C ALA A 332 -28.16 7.83 -15.54
N ALA A 333 -27.91 9.14 -15.58
CA ALA A 333 -28.95 10.14 -15.81
C ALA A 333 -29.52 10.06 -17.23
N GLU A 334 -28.69 9.86 -18.26
CA GLU A 334 -29.14 9.74 -19.64
C GLU A 334 -30.00 8.48 -19.88
N SER A 335 -29.70 7.38 -19.19
CA SER A 335 -30.47 6.12 -19.27
C SER A 335 -31.89 6.20 -18.68
N LEU A 336 -32.19 7.21 -17.85
CA LEU A 336 -33.50 7.38 -17.21
C LEU A 336 -34.48 8.21 -18.06
N TRP A 337 -34.00 8.87 -19.12
CA TRP A 337 -34.81 9.71 -20.01
C TRP A 337 -35.05 9.08 -21.39
N GLN A 338 -34.65 7.84 -21.60
CA GLN A 338 -34.95 7.01 -22.78
C GLN A 338 -35.94 5.90 -22.43
#